data_AF-D7GKN5-F1
#
_entry.id   AF-D7GKN5-F1
#
_cell.length_a   1.000
_cell.length_b   1.000
_cell.length_c   1.000
_cell.angle_alpha   90.00
_cell.angle_beta   90.00
_cell.angle_gamma   90.00
#
_symmetry.space_group_name_H-M   'P 1'
#
loop_
_entity.id
_entity.type
_entity.pdbx_description
1 polymer ?
#
loop_
_entity_poly.entity_id
_entity_poly.type
_entity_poly.pdbx_seq_one_letter_code
_entity_poly.pdbx_strand_id
1 'polypeptide(L)' 'MEIFWTMLASQDRKRIREYIAEQNLMVAIELDERIGYFGRTYRLTPGFGGFTPVLHVTSYTHK' A
#
# COMPACT_ATOMS: atom_id res chain seq x y z
N MET A 1 1.26 -15.71 -6.63
CA MET A 1 1.69 -14.95 -7.83
C MET A 1 2.27 -13.63 -7.37
N GLU A 2 3.55 -13.38 -7.62
CA GLU A 2 4.24 -12.17 -7.15
C GLU A 2 3.80 -10.92 -7.93
N ILE A 3 3.69 -9.79 -7.23
CA ILE A 3 3.56 -8.47 -7.85
C ILE A 3 4.97 -8.00 -8.18
N PHE A 4 5.25 -7.76 -9.45
CA PHE A 4 6.51 -7.16 -9.87
C PHE A 4 6.40 -5.64 -9.74
N TRP A 5 7.16 -5.08 -8.80
CA TRP A 5 7.30 -3.64 -8.65
C TRP A 5 8.34 -3.12 -9.64
N THR A 6 8.11 -1.94 -10.20
CA THR A 6 9.17 -1.25 -10.93
C THR A 6 10.29 -0.86 -9.94
N MET A 7 11.49 -0.59 -10.46
CA MET A 7 12.61 -0.15 -9.65
C MET A 7 12.27 1.10 -8.81
N LEU A 8 11.59 2.08 -9.41
CA LEU A 8 11.16 3.31 -8.72
C LEU A 8 10.13 3.02 -7.63
N ALA A 9 9.09 2.23 -7.92
CA ALA A 9 8.08 1.88 -6.93
C ALA A 9 8.67 1.09 -5.74
N SER A 10 9.72 0.30 -5.99
CA SER A 10 10.44 -0.42 -4.94
C SER A 10 11.23 0.53 -4.03
N GLN A 11 11.87 1.55 -4.62
CA GLN A 11 12.57 2.60 -3.88
C GLN A 11 11.60 3.45 -3.05
N ASP A 12 10.46 3.84 -3.62
CA ASP A 12 9.43 4.60 -2.92
C ASP A 12 8.87 3.82 -1.73
N ARG A 13 8.55 2.54 -1.93
CA ARG A 13 8.09 1.67 -0.83
C ARG A 13 9.12 1.55 0.28
N LYS A 14 10.40 1.43 -0.07
CA LYS A 14 11.48 1.37 0.93
C LYS A 14 11.56 2.67 1.72
N ARG A 15 11.57 3.82 1.04
CA ARG A 15 11.67 5.15 1.67
C ARG A 15 10.49 5.45 2.59
N ILE A 16 9.27 5.13 2.16
CA ILE A 16 8.05 5.32 2.97
C ILE A 16 8.09 4.46 4.22
N ARG A 17 8.52 3.20 4.09
CA ARG A 17 8.63 2.29 5.24
C ARG A 17 9.68 2.78 6.24
N GLU A 18 10.84 3.21 5.78
CA GLU A 18 11.92 3.73 6.64
C GLU A 18 11.45 4.98 7.40
N TYR A 19 10.83 5.93 6.71
CA TYR A 19 10.28 7.15 7.32
C TYR A 19 9.24 6.86 8.41
N ILE A 20 8.34 5.90 8.17
CA ILE A 20 7.30 5.54 9.16
C ILE A 20 7.90 4.70 10.30
N ALA A 21 8.87 3.82 10.01
CA ALA A 21 9.52 2.99 11.01
C ALA A 21 10.31 3.80 12.04
N GLU A 22 10.79 4.99 11.69
CA GLU A 22 11.37 5.95 12.64
C GLU A 22 10.40 6.34 13.76
N GLN A 23 9.09 6.36 13.48
CA GLN A 23 8.05 6.73 14.44
C GLN A 23 7.33 5.51 15.03
N ASN A 24 6.98 4.53 14.18
CA ASN A 24 6.29 3.32 14.60
C ASN A 24 6.54 2.17 13.61
N LEU A 25 7.40 1.23 14.02
CA LEU A 25 7.76 0.05 13.24
C LEU A 25 6.55 -0.84 12.91
N MET A 26 5.58 -0.98 13.83
CA MET A 26 4.40 -1.82 13.61
C MET A 26 3.51 -1.26 12.50
N VAL A 27 3.33 0.07 12.47
CA VAL A 27 2.56 0.75 11.42
C VAL A 27 3.26 0.65 10.06
N ALA A 28 4.60 0.70 10.03
CA ALA A 28 5.37 0.53 8.80
C ALA A 28 5.19 -0.87 8.20
N ILE A 29 5.10 -1.91 9.03
CA ILE A 29 4.85 -3.30 8.60
C ILE A 29 3.42 -3.44 8.08
N GLU A 30 2.42 -2.97 8.83
CA GLU A 30 1.01 -3.06 8.43
C GLU A 30 0.74 -2.33 7.11
N LEU A 31 1.32 -1.14 6.91
CA LEU A 31 1.22 -0.40 5.65
C LEU A 31 1.79 -1.22 4.48
N ASP A 32 2.91 -1.90 4.69
CA ASP A 32 3.55 -2.68 3.64
C ASP A 32 2.69 -3.87 3.19
N GLU A 33 2.07 -4.56 4.16
CA GLU A 33 1.13 -5.64 3.89
C GLU A 33 -0.11 -5.16 3.15
N ARG A 34 -0.65 -3.99 3.53
CA ARG A 34 -1.79 -3.36 2.84
C ARG A 34 -1.45 -3.00 1.40
N ILE A 35 -0.28 -2.39 1.14
CA ILE A 35 0.18 -2.11 -0.22
C ILE A 35 0.29 -3.40 -1.04
N GLY A 36 0.82 -4.47 -0.45
CA GLY A 36 0.88 -5.79 -1.07
C GLY A 36 -0.50 -6.39 -1.37
N TYR A 37 -1.46 -6.24 -0.45
CA TYR A 37 -2.84 -6.69 -0.65
C TYR A 37 -3.51 -5.94 -1.81
N PHE A 38 -3.47 -4.61 -1.79
CA PHE A 38 -4.07 -3.80 -2.85
C PHE A 38 -3.43 -4.08 -4.21
N GLY A 39 -2.10 -4.21 -4.29
CA GLY A 39 -1.43 -4.57 -5.54
C GLY A 39 -1.90 -5.93 -6.10
N ARG A 40 -2.22 -6.90 -5.24
CA ARG A 40 -2.78 -8.19 -5.67
C ARG A 40 -4.21 -8.02 -6.17
N THR A 41 -5.02 -7.23 -5.47
CA THR A 41 -6.41 -6.94 -5.85
C THR A 41 -6.49 -6.23 -7.21
N TYR A 42 -5.69 -5.18 -7.45
CA TYR A 42 -5.66 -4.49 -8.75
C TYR A 42 -5.25 -5.41 -9.90
N ARG A 43 -4.34 -6.36 -9.63
CA ARG A 43 -3.93 -7.36 -10.63
C ARG A 43 -5.05 -8.35 -10.95
N LEU A 44 -5.90 -8.68 -9.98
CA LEU A 44 -7.03 -9.60 -10.16
C LEU A 44 -8.26 -8.90 -10.76
N THR A 45 -8.38 -7.57 -10.61
CA THR A 45 -9.47 -6.76 -11.16
C THR A 45 -8.93 -5.50 -11.87
N PRO A 46 -8.51 -5.61 -13.15
CA PRO A 46 -7.91 -4.50 -13.89
C PRO A 46 -8.83 -3.29 -14.14
N GLY A 47 -10.13 -3.38 -13.83
CA GLY A 47 -11.10 -2.29 -13.93
C GLY A 47 -11.31 -1.47 -12.64
N PHE A 48 -10.63 -1.81 -11.54
CA PHE A 48 -10.79 -1.12 -10.25
C PHE A 48 -10.03 0.22 -10.16
N GLY A 49 -9.25 0.56 -11.19
CA GLY A 49 -8.41 1.77 -11.24
C GLY A 49 -9.15 3.11 -11.39
N GLY A 50 -10.48 3.08 -11.57
CA GLY A 50 -11.33 4.28 -11.60
C GLY A 50 -11.69 4.86 -10.22
N PHE A 51 -11.46 4.11 -9.14
CA PHE A 51 -11.60 4.58 -7.77
C PHE A 51 -10.23 4.73 -7.15
N THR A 52 -9.72 5.96 -7.10
CA THR A 52 -8.61 6.32 -6.22
C THR A 52 -8.92 5.81 -4.80
N PRO A 53 -8.07 4.99 -4.16
CA PRO A 53 -8.35 4.38 -2.86
C PRO A 53 -8.26 5.37 -1.69
N VAL A 54 -8.29 6.68 -1.96
CA VAL A 54 -8.41 7.75 -0.96
C VAL A 54 -9.68 7.56 -0.12
N LEU A 55 -10.72 6.92 -0.65
CA LEU A 55 -12.00 6.70 0.05
C LEU A 55 -12.07 5.46 0.94
N HIS A 56 -11.09 4.54 0.89
CA HIS A 56 -11.12 3.34 1.76
C HIS A 56 -10.18 3.45 2.97
N VAL A 57 -9.40 4.54 3.06
CA VAL A 57 -8.62 4.88 4.26
C VAL A 57 -9.43 5.77 5.21
N THR A 58 -10.36 6.58 4.70
CA THR A 58 -11.19 7.49 5.50
C THR A 58 -12.37 6.81 6.21
N SER A 59 -12.79 5.62 5.75
CA SER A 59 -13.91 4.88 6.35
C SER A 59 -13.54 4.09 7.61
N TYR A 60 -12.24 3.96 7.94
CA TYR A 60 -11.79 3.32 9.19
C TYR A 60 -11.40 4.32 10.29
N THR A 61 -11.43 5.63 10.02
CA THR A 61 -11.11 6.66 11.03
C THR A 61 -12.35 7.28 11.69
N HIS A 62 -13.56 6.75 11.42
CA HIS A 62 -14.78 7.10 12.15
C HIS A 62 -15.57 5.83 12.49
N LYS A 63 -15.09 5.09 13.50
CA LYS A 63 -15.92 4.30 14.39
C LYS A 63 -15.20 4.09 15.72
#